data_AF-A0A7X6VMI1-F1
#
_entry.id   AF-A0A7X6VMI1-F1
#
_cell.length_a   1.000
_cell.length_b   1.000
_cell.length_c   1.000
_cell.angle_alpha   90.00
_cell.angle_beta   90.00
_cell.angle_gamma   90.00
#
_symmetry.space_group_name_H-M   'P 1'
#
loop_
_entity.id
_entity.type
_entity.pdbx_description
1 polymer ?
#
loop_
_entity_poly.entity_id
_entity_poly.type
_entity_poly.pdbx_seq_one_letter_code
_entity_poly.pdbx_strand_id
1 'polypeptide(L)'
;MMGKIFRWAVVLVLLVILISGSVAFYTVFFGGKDLVIPPLREMSVLDAVDEAERLGLAVKIEQVDSSIPSGTVLAQWPEPGTKVRKDKSIILKVSKGGNRKMVPDLRGLEYSQAVDKIHELGFAPGDMLKINDDQRPAGTVIAQNPAGASMVPPDRKIELLVSLGPIPKDGKIPLPDLAQLQEAAARDLLAESGLRLGGVEYVSTQNTPEGMVMSTKPKAGTPIKKGNTVILQVATNRRREEPKAEKKASENAEESSGAVVVEQGASTIRQVGPAGPVQTVLTPRQQEAAAATGLATPPTAVSGPENQPAPSQVKPGAAATGTAKIRYQVPPLSKPLSLKIEMVDTAGTRAILSRDVKGGEYISLDSPFNREAVVTIYLGGEFVWQERYK
;
A
#
# COMPACT_ATOMS: atom_id res chain seq x y z
N MET A 1 51.97 42.76 79.45
CA MET A 1 51.80 41.93 78.22
C MET A 1 50.35 41.51 77.95
N MET A 2 49.49 41.33 78.96
CA MET A 2 48.10 40.82 78.86
C MET A 2 47.26 41.31 77.67
N GLY A 3 47.28 42.60 77.32
CA GLY A 3 46.43 43.15 76.25
C GLY A 3 46.62 42.53 74.85
N LYS A 4 47.78 41.90 74.58
CA LYS A 4 47.95 41.10 73.34
C LYS A 4 47.23 39.75 73.46
N ILE A 5 47.44 39.04 74.57
CA ILE A 5 46.86 37.71 74.85
C ILE A 5 45.33 37.78 74.81
N PHE A 6 44.72 38.81 75.43
CA PHE A 6 43.27 39.01 75.42
C PHE A 6 42.71 39.20 74.01
N ARG A 7 43.41 39.93 73.13
CA ARG A 7 42.97 40.13 71.73
C ARG A 7 43.06 38.83 70.92
N TRP A 8 44.10 38.02 71.12
CA TRP A 8 44.19 36.68 70.52
C TRP A 8 43.10 35.73 71.04
N ALA A 9 42.76 35.79 72.33
CA ALA A 9 41.67 34.99 72.91
C ALA A 9 40.30 35.34 72.30
N VAL A 10 39.98 36.63 72.14
CA VAL A 10 38.73 37.08 71.49
C VAL A 10 38.68 36.63 70.02
N VAL A 11 39.79 36.72 69.28
CA VAL A 11 39.88 36.21 67.89
C VAL A 11 39.67 34.70 67.83
N LEU A 12 40.25 33.93 68.77
CA LEU A 12 40.08 32.48 68.82
C LEU A 12 38.63 32.08 69.14
N VAL A 13 37.95 32.78 70.07
CA VAL A 13 36.53 32.56 70.37
C VAL A 13 35.65 32.86 69.15
N LEU A 14 35.88 33.97 68.44
CA LEU A 14 35.16 34.28 67.20
C LEU A 14 35.42 33.25 66.09
N LEU A 15 36.65 32.74 65.98
CA LEU A 15 37.00 31.67 65.04
C LEU A 15 36.25 30.36 65.37
N VAL A 16 36.17 29.98 66.65
CA VAL A 16 35.43 28.79 67.10
C VAL A 16 33.93 28.95 66.84
N ILE A 17 33.36 30.14 67.06
CA ILE A 17 31.95 30.42 66.75
C ILE A 17 31.70 30.34 65.23
N LEU A 18 32.59 30.89 64.40
CA LEU A 18 32.49 30.80 62.94
C LEU A 18 32.65 29.37 62.42
N ILE A 19 33.59 28.59 62.96
CA ILE A 19 33.77 27.18 62.59
C ILE A 19 32.58 26.35 63.06
N SER A 20 32.11 26.51 64.30
CA SER A 20 30.94 25.80 64.82
C SER A 20 29.67 26.16 64.04
N GLY A 21 29.47 27.44 63.71
CA GLY A 21 28.36 27.91 62.88
C GLY A 21 28.44 27.38 61.45
N SER A 22 29.64 27.34 60.86
CA SER A 22 29.89 26.76 59.53
C SER A 22 29.66 25.24 59.51
N VAL A 23 30.07 24.51 60.54
CA VAL A 23 29.82 23.06 60.68
C VAL A 23 28.34 22.78 60.93
N ALA A 24 27.65 23.56 61.75
CA ALA A 24 26.20 23.45 61.95
C ALA A 24 25.42 23.77 60.66
N PHE A 25 25.84 24.81 59.92
CA PHE A 25 25.30 25.12 58.60
C PHE A 25 25.56 23.96 57.62
N TYR A 26 26.79 23.44 57.57
CA TYR A 26 27.13 22.35 56.65
C TYR A 26 26.38 21.05 56.97
N THR A 27 26.20 20.68 58.24
CA THR A 27 25.42 19.49 58.60
C THR A 27 23.93 19.67 58.33
N VAL A 28 23.35 20.86 58.55
CA VAL A 28 21.93 21.14 58.25
C VAL A 28 21.66 21.19 56.74
N PHE A 29 22.53 21.86 55.95
CA PHE A 29 22.31 22.07 54.52
C PHE A 29 22.86 20.93 53.62
N PHE A 30 23.93 20.23 54.04
CA PHE A 30 24.60 19.18 53.24
C PHE A 30 24.73 17.81 53.94
N GLY A 31 24.57 17.72 55.26
CA GLY A 31 24.74 16.48 56.05
C GLY A 31 23.59 15.46 55.96
N GLY A 32 22.95 15.31 54.80
CA GLY A 32 21.86 14.36 54.57
C GLY A 32 22.33 12.95 54.21
N LYS A 33 21.42 11.97 54.29
CA LYS A 33 21.59 10.70 53.58
C LYS A 33 21.21 10.92 52.11
N ASP A 34 22.17 10.72 51.21
CA ASP A 34 21.94 10.72 49.77
C ASP A 34 21.09 9.52 49.35
N LEU A 35 20.14 9.79 48.47
CA LEU A 35 19.27 8.84 47.79
C LEU A 35 19.51 8.98 46.28
N VAL A 36 19.73 7.84 45.61
CA VAL A 36 19.96 7.80 44.16
C VAL A 36 18.61 7.75 43.45
N ILE A 37 18.39 8.65 42.50
CA ILE A 37 17.16 8.69 41.70
C ILE A 37 17.10 7.50 40.73
N PRO A 38 16.01 6.71 40.72
CA PRO A 38 15.82 5.62 39.77
C PRO A 38 15.49 6.13 38.36
N PRO A 39 15.68 5.30 37.31
CA PRO A 39 15.11 5.55 35.99
C PRO A 39 13.60 5.29 36.01
N LEU A 40 12.82 6.36 35.91
CA LEU A 40 11.35 6.37 35.88
C LEU A 40 10.79 6.69 34.49
N ARG A 41 11.68 6.97 33.52
CA ARG A 41 11.33 7.26 32.12
C ARG A 41 10.77 6.02 31.42
N GLU A 42 9.82 6.23 30.50
CA GLU A 42 9.10 5.19 29.73
C GLU A 42 8.19 4.26 30.56
N MET A 43 8.22 4.35 31.88
CA MET A 43 7.29 3.67 32.79
C MET A 43 5.88 4.28 32.77
N SER A 44 4.90 3.55 33.30
CA SER A 44 3.60 4.10 33.67
C SER A 44 3.76 5.14 34.77
N VAL A 45 2.93 6.19 34.75
CA VAL A 45 2.86 7.19 35.83
C VAL A 45 2.48 6.57 37.19
N LEU A 46 1.76 5.45 37.20
CA LEU A 46 1.44 4.72 38.43
C LEU A 46 2.71 4.06 39.00
N ASP A 47 3.31 3.13 38.25
CA ASP A 47 4.55 2.45 38.63
C ASP A 47 5.67 3.44 39.01
N ALA A 48 5.76 4.57 38.31
CA ALA A 48 6.75 5.61 38.57
C ALA A 48 6.47 6.46 39.82
N VAL A 49 5.20 6.61 40.23
CA VAL A 49 4.83 7.21 41.52
C VAL A 49 5.10 6.23 42.64
N ASP A 50 4.65 4.97 42.51
CA ASP A 50 4.85 3.91 43.52
C ASP A 50 6.34 3.71 43.85
N GLU A 51 7.21 3.67 42.83
CA GLU A 51 8.67 3.57 43.01
C GLU A 51 9.25 4.81 43.69
N ALA A 52 8.79 6.02 43.36
CA ALA A 52 9.27 7.25 43.99
C ALA A 52 8.81 7.36 45.47
N GLU A 53 7.55 7.02 45.76
CA GLU A 53 7.00 7.02 47.12
C GLU A 53 7.69 5.98 48.00
N ARG A 54 7.99 4.78 47.46
CA ARG A 54 8.76 3.73 48.16
C ARG A 54 10.14 4.22 48.63
N LEU A 55 10.75 5.14 47.90
CA LEU A 55 12.05 5.75 48.24
C LEU A 55 11.91 6.99 49.16
N GLY A 56 10.70 7.52 49.35
CA GLY A 56 10.43 8.73 50.11
C GLY A 56 10.75 10.01 49.33
N LEU A 57 10.37 10.03 48.05
CA LEU A 57 10.46 11.18 47.15
C LEU A 57 9.05 11.69 46.82
N ALA A 58 8.86 13.02 46.84
CA ALA A 58 7.59 13.62 46.48
C ALA A 58 7.47 13.74 44.94
N VAL A 59 6.34 13.39 44.35
CA VAL A 59 6.16 13.47 42.88
C VAL A 59 5.34 14.70 42.50
N LYS A 60 5.86 15.50 41.55
CA LYS A 60 5.11 16.55 40.85
C LYS A 60 4.91 16.13 39.40
N ILE A 61 3.67 15.94 38.99
CA ILE A 61 3.32 15.56 37.62
C ILE A 61 3.08 16.80 36.76
N GLU A 62 3.77 16.90 35.62
CA GLU A 62 3.54 17.91 34.58
C GLU A 62 3.04 17.20 33.31
N GLN A 63 1.79 17.43 32.92
CA GLN A 63 1.18 16.75 31.78
C GLN A 63 1.49 17.47 30.46
N VAL A 64 2.04 16.76 29.48
CA VAL A 64 2.50 17.29 28.18
C VAL A 64 1.88 16.49 27.04
N ASP A 65 1.41 17.18 25.99
CA ASP A 65 0.81 16.58 24.80
C ASP A 65 1.88 15.88 23.94
N SER A 66 1.64 14.63 23.54
CA SER A 66 2.65 13.79 22.88
C SER A 66 2.02 12.68 22.01
N SER A 67 2.82 12.07 21.14
CA SER A 67 2.43 10.91 20.31
C SER A 67 2.48 9.58 21.09
N ILE A 68 3.27 9.53 22.17
CA ILE A 68 3.41 8.41 23.10
C ILE A 68 2.11 8.21 23.90
N PRO A 69 1.71 6.97 24.28
CA PRO A 69 0.47 6.71 25.02
C PRO A 69 0.25 7.59 26.26
N SER A 70 -1.03 7.82 26.60
CA SER A 70 -1.41 8.57 27.79
C SER A 70 -0.95 7.85 29.06
N GLY A 71 -0.42 8.60 30.03
CA GLY A 71 0.09 8.05 31.29
C GLY A 71 1.55 7.59 31.26
N THR A 72 2.25 7.58 30.13
CA THR A 72 3.68 7.23 30.06
C THR A 72 4.59 8.40 30.46
N VAL A 73 5.63 8.16 31.26
CA VAL A 73 6.63 9.18 31.63
C VAL A 73 7.57 9.47 30.44
N LEU A 74 7.50 10.69 29.91
CA LEU A 74 8.32 11.18 28.79
C LEU A 74 9.74 11.55 29.23
N ALA A 75 9.85 12.20 30.39
CA ALA A 75 11.09 12.66 31.01
C ALA A 75 10.89 12.85 32.51
N GLN A 76 11.99 12.83 33.27
CA GLN A 76 12.02 13.09 34.71
C GLN A 76 13.02 14.22 35.01
N TRP A 77 12.87 14.88 36.14
CA TRP A 77 13.90 15.77 36.69
C TRP A 77 13.93 15.71 38.22
N PRO A 78 15.10 15.55 38.87
CA PRO A 78 16.42 15.37 38.26
C PRO A 78 16.60 14.01 37.53
N GLU A 79 17.67 13.92 36.75
CA GLU A 79 17.98 12.76 35.89
C GLU A 79 18.29 11.47 36.70
N PRO A 80 18.11 10.27 36.10
CA PRO A 80 18.47 9.00 36.72
C PRO A 80 19.93 8.98 37.21
N GLY A 81 20.18 8.33 38.35
CA GLY A 81 21.50 8.27 38.97
C GLY A 81 21.90 9.54 39.74
N THR A 82 21.16 10.64 39.62
CA THR A 82 21.40 11.85 40.43
C THR A 82 21.21 11.53 41.91
N LYS A 83 22.14 11.99 42.75
CA LYS A 83 21.98 11.95 44.20
C LYS A 83 21.17 13.14 44.69
N VAL A 84 20.11 12.88 45.45
CA VAL A 84 19.31 13.90 46.13
C VAL A 84 19.15 13.54 47.61
N ARG A 85 18.91 14.54 48.45
CA ARG A 85 18.45 14.27 49.82
C ARG A 85 17.08 13.59 49.77
N LYS A 86 16.81 12.71 50.74
CA LYS A 86 15.43 12.28 51.03
C LYS A 86 14.53 13.50 51.24
N ASP A 87 13.23 13.33 50.99
CA ASP A 87 12.21 14.38 51.07
C ASP A 87 12.33 15.47 49.97
N LYS A 88 13.14 15.25 48.93
CA LYS A 88 13.14 16.05 47.69
C LYS A 88 12.01 15.63 46.75
N SER A 89 11.60 16.57 45.91
CA SER A 89 10.62 16.33 44.85
C SER A 89 11.28 15.98 43.51
N ILE A 90 10.68 15.03 42.80
CA ILE A 90 10.91 14.73 41.38
C ILE A 90 9.77 15.35 40.56
N ILE A 91 10.12 15.95 39.42
CA ILE A 91 9.16 16.39 38.40
C ILE A 91 9.10 15.31 37.32
N LEU A 92 7.92 14.71 37.10
CA LEU A 92 7.68 13.78 36.01
C LEU A 92 6.88 14.48 34.91
N LYS A 93 7.45 14.53 33.70
CA LYS A 93 6.73 14.97 32.51
C LYS A 93 6.00 13.78 31.92
N VAL A 94 4.69 13.75 32.08
CA VAL A 94 3.83 12.62 31.71
C VAL A 94 3.09 12.94 30.42
N SER A 95 3.04 11.98 29.51
CA SER A 95 2.27 12.07 28.28
C SER A 95 0.78 12.15 28.59
N LYS A 96 0.09 13.14 28.05
CA LYS A 96 -1.38 13.12 27.92
C LYS A 96 -1.85 12.14 26.84
N GLY A 97 -0.94 11.65 26.01
CA GLY A 97 -1.24 11.25 24.64
C GLY A 97 -1.64 12.47 23.81
N GLY A 98 -2.47 12.25 22.80
CA GLY A 98 -3.27 13.32 22.22
C GLY A 98 -2.57 14.28 21.25
N ASN A 99 -1.29 14.13 20.89
CA ASN A 99 -0.77 14.77 19.67
C ASN A 99 -1.29 14.01 18.42
N ARG A 100 -2.61 14.10 18.22
CA ARG A 100 -3.36 13.52 17.13
C ARG A 100 -4.45 14.50 16.72
N LYS A 101 -4.51 14.85 15.44
CA LYS A 101 -5.57 15.65 14.86
C LYS A 101 -6.66 14.74 14.27
N MET A 102 -7.88 15.27 14.17
CA MET A 102 -8.97 14.62 13.45
C MET A 102 -8.76 14.80 11.94
N VAL A 103 -8.74 13.70 11.19
CA VAL A 103 -8.61 13.70 9.74
C VAL A 103 -9.92 14.19 9.10
N PRO A 104 -9.90 15.14 8.14
CA PRO A 104 -11.10 15.57 7.43
C PRO A 104 -11.69 14.42 6.60
N ASP A 105 -13.00 14.44 6.38
CA ASP A 105 -13.57 13.72 5.24
C ASP A 105 -13.39 14.56 3.96
N LEU A 106 -12.83 13.91 2.95
CA LEU A 106 -12.43 14.46 1.65
C LEU A 106 -13.12 13.72 0.50
N ARG A 107 -13.85 12.63 0.79
CA ARG A 107 -14.53 11.82 -0.22
C ARG A 107 -15.63 12.62 -0.90
N GLY A 108 -15.72 12.52 -2.22
CA GLY A 108 -16.67 13.29 -3.03
C GLY A 108 -16.24 14.73 -3.34
N LEU A 109 -15.17 15.24 -2.76
CA LEU A 109 -14.56 16.51 -3.18
C LEU A 109 -13.77 16.33 -4.49
N GLU A 110 -13.53 17.43 -5.20
CA GLU A 110 -12.52 17.48 -6.25
C GLU A 110 -11.10 17.50 -5.63
N TYR A 111 -10.11 16.96 -6.33
CA TYR A 111 -8.74 16.83 -5.82
C TYR A 111 -8.12 18.13 -5.32
N SER A 112 -8.29 19.27 -6.03
CA SER A 112 -7.75 20.56 -5.55
C SER A 112 -8.33 20.96 -4.18
N GLN A 113 -9.66 20.91 -4.06
CA GLN A 113 -10.40 21.19 -2.83
C GLN A 113 -10.00 20.25 -1.68
N ALA A 114 -9.69 18.98 -1.99
CA ALA A 114 -9.22 18.02 -1.01
C ALA A 114 -7.81 18.38 -0.49
N VAL A 115 -6.90 18.82 -1.38
CA VAL A 115 -5.55 19.26 -1.01
C VAL A 115 -5.57 20.55 -0.17
N ASP A 116 -6.38 21.54 -0.55
CA ASP A 116 -6.53 22.78 0.22
C ASP A 116 -7.00 22.50 1.66
N LYS A 117 -7.99 21.62 1.81
CA LYS A 117 -8.56 21.20 3.11
C LYS A 117 -7.61 20.31 3.94
N ILE A 118 -6.67 19.59 3.31
CA ILE A 118 -5.56 18.92 3.99
C ILE A 118 -4.60 19.97 4.59
N HIS A 119 -4.26 21.01 3.81
CA HIS A 119 -3.35 22.07 4.25
C HIS A 119 -3.96 22.98 5.32
N GLU A 120 -5.25 23.33 5.21
CA GLU A 120 -5.98 24.15 6.19
C GLU A 120 -5.90 23.56 7.61
N LEU A 121 -6.07 22.24 7.73
CA LEU A 121 -5.98 21.52 9.00
C LEU A 121 -4.53 21.22 9.43
N GLY A 122 -3.53 21.63 8.63
CA GLY A 122 -2.12 21.42 8.89
C GLY A 122 -1.73 19.93 8.92
N PHE A 123 -2.21 19.18 7.92
CA PHE A 123 -1.68 17.89 7.51
C PHE A 123 -0.85 18.06 6.22
N ALA A 124 -0.19 16.99 5.77
CA ALA A 124 0.47 16.93 4.46
C ALA A 124 -0.25 15.96 3.52
N PRO A 125 -0.38 16.28 2.22
CA PRO A 125 -0.85 15.32 1.23
C PRO A 125 0.16 14.16 1.08
N GLY A 126 -0.39 12.95 0.92
CA GLY A 126 0.35 11.73 0.65
C GLY A 126 0.36 11.38 -0.84
N ASP A 127 0.50 10.10 -1.14
CA ASP A 127 0.50 9.61 -2.51
C ASP A 127 -0.92 9.68 -3.11
N MET A 128 -0.98 10.00 -4.41
CA MET A 128 -2.23 10.03 -5.18
C MET A 128 -2.31 8.81 -6.10
N LEU A 129 -3.27 7.94 -5.84
CA LEU A 129 -3.64 6.84 -6.73
C LEU A 129 -4.81 7.27 -7.61
N LYS A 130 -4.84 6.79 -8.86
CA LYS A 130 -5.92 7.07 -9.83
C LYS A 130 -6.52 5.77 -10.35
N ILE A 131 -7.85 5.64 -10.30
CA ILE A 131 -8.59 4.50 -10.87
C ILE A 131 -9.83 4.96 -11.63
N ASN A 132 -10.34 4.14 -12.55
CA ASN A 132 -11.67 4.37 -13.12
C ASN A 132 -12.77 4.05 -12.09
N ASP A 133 -13.85 4.83 -12.11
CA ASP A 133 -15.01 4.66 -11.24
C ASP A 133 -16.27 5.03 -12.03
N ASP A 134 -17.14 4.06 -12.23
CA ASP A 134 -18.39 4.22 -12.99
C ASP A 134 -19.46 5.05 -12.25
N GLN A 135 -19.20 5.51 -11.01
CA GLN A 135 -20.12 6.30 -10.20
C GLN A 135 -19.70 7.77 -10.01
N ARG A 136 -18.42 8.12 -10.23
CA ARG A 136 -17.89 9.47 -9.95
C ARG A 136 -17.13 10.05 -11.14
N PRO A 137 -17.33 11.35 -11.48
CA PRO A 137 -16.61 11.98 -12.57
C PRO A 137 -15.10 12.05 -12.30
N ALA A 138 -14.32 12.30 -13.36
CA ALA A 138 -12.88 12.43 -13.24
C ALA A 138 -12.47 13.60 -12.31
N GLY A 139 -11.45 13.39 -11.50
CA GLY A 139 -10.96 14.36 -10.51
C GLY A 139 -11.61 14.25 -9.12
N THR A 140 -12.70 13.49 -8.95
CA THR A 140 -13.35 13.29 -7.64
C THR A 140 -12.59 12.30 -6.75
N VAL A 141 -12.41 12.61 -5.47
CA VAL A 141 -11.85 11.69 -4.47
C VAL A 141 -12.85 10.56 -4.17
N ILE A 142 -12.44 9.33 -4.45
CA ILE A 142 -13.18 8.08 -4.18
C ILE A 142 -13.00 7.68 -2.71
N ALA A 143 -11.75 7.65 -2.25
CA ALA A 143 -11.34 7.19 -0.93
C ALA A 143 -10.06 7.93 -0.46
N GLN A 144 -9.76 7.79 0.83
CA GLN A 144 -8.61 8.40 1.49
C GLN A 144 -8.03 7.43 2.53
N ASN A 145 -6.73 7.54 2.80
CA ASN A 145 -6.05 6.85 3.89
C ASN A 145 -5.12 7.84 4.63
N PRO A 146 -5.34 8.15 5.92
CA PRO A 146 -6.35 7.57 6.82
C PRO A 146 -7.80 7.98 6.52
N ALA A 147 -8.74 7.21 7.06
CA ALA A 147 -10.18 7.47 6.92
C ALA A 147 -10.61 8.79 7.60
N GLY A 148 -11.67 9.42 7.06
CA GLY A 148 -12.25 10.63 7.66
C GLY A 148 -12.73 10.40 9.10
N ALA A 149 -12.65 11.45 9.91
CA ALA A 149 -12.89 11.47 11.36
C ALA A 149 -11.97 10.57 12.21
N SER A 150 -10.95 9.90 11.63
CA SER A 150 -9.94 9.19 12.43
C SER A 150 -8.99 10.16 13.14
N MET A 151 -8.46 9.74 14.30
CA MET A 151 -7.50 10.52 15.10
C MET A 151 -6.08 10.03 14.86
N VAL A 152 -5.27 10.82 14.14
CA VAL A 152 -3.91 10.44 13.70
C VAL A 152 -2.87 11.53 14.00
N PRO A 153 -1.58 11.18 14.17
CA PRO A 153 -0.51 12.17 14.36
C PRO A 153 -0.45 13.21 13.22
N PRO A 154 -0.11 14.48 13.50
CA PRO A 154 -0.13 15.56 12.48
C PRO A 154 0.91 15.36 11.36
N ASP A 155 1.94 14.56 11.59
CA ASP A 155 2.96 14.14 10.62
C ASP A 155 2.49 13.00 9.68
N ARG A 156 1.36 12.36 9.97
CA ARG A 156 0.79 11.33 9.09
C ARG A 156 0.22 11.99 7.83
N LYS A 157 0.85 11.69 6.69
CA LYS A 157 0.34 12.05 5.36
C LYS A 157 -1.02 11.43 5.06
N ILE A 158 -1.84 12.14 4.29
CA ILE A 158 -3.16 11.67 3.83
C ILE A 158 -3.07 11.29 2.35
N GLU A 159 -3.03 9.99 2.07
CA GLU A 159 -3.07 9.40 0.73
C GLU A 159 -4.49 9.49 0.14
N LEU A 160 -4.61 9.74 -1.16
CA LEU A 160 -5.89 9.95 -1.86
C LEU A 160 -6.05 9.01 -3.05
N LEU A 161 -7.25 8.44 -3.20
CA LEU A 161 -7.68 7.67 -4.37
C LEU A 161 -8.66 8.51 -5.19
N VAL A 162 -8.29 8.86 -6.41
CA VAL A 162 -9.00 9.81 -7.28
C VAL A 162 -9.58 9.10 -8.51
N SER A 163 -10.78 9.51 -8.92
CA SER A 163 -11.47 8.98 -10.10
C SER A 163 -10.85 9.50 -11.40
N LEU A 164 -10.72 8.59 -12.38
CA LEU A 164 -10.48 8.86 -13.80
C LEU A 164 -11.78 8.99 -14.60
N GLY A 165 -12.92 8.93 -13.93
CA GLY A 165 -14.25 8.91 -14.53
C GLY A 165 -14.75 7.51 -14.92
N PRO A 166 -16.03 7.41 -15.30
CA PRO A 166 -16.65 6.19 -15.79
C PRO A 166 -16.01 5.73 -17.09
N ILE A 167 -15.88 4.41 -17.28
CA ILE A 167 -15.51 3.87 -18.59
C ILE A 167 -16.76 3.88 -19.48
N PRO A 168 -16.74 4.50 -20.68
CA PRO A 168 -17.88 4.43 -21.58
C PRO A 168 -18.22 2.97 -21.90
N LYS A 169 -19.46 2.54 -21.60
CA LYS A 169 -19.85 1.11 -21.55
C LYS A 169 -19.65 0.32 -22.85
N ASP A 170 -19.51 1.01 -23.97
CA ASP A 170 -19.13 0.44 -25.27
C ASP A 170 -17.65 -0.05 -25.35
N GLY A 171 -16.84 0.27 -24.33
CA GLY A 171 -15.38 0.13 -24.34
C GLY A 171 -14.68 1.16 -25.25
N LYS A 172 -15.43 2.11 -25.81
CA LYS A 172 -14.96 3.12 -26.77
C LYS A 172 -14.54 4.40 -26.05
N ILE A 173 -13.28 4.79 -26.18
CA ILE A 173 -12.80 6.13 -25.88
C ILE A 173 -12.87 6.99 -27.16
N PRO A 174 -13.17 8.31 -27.09
CA PRO A 174 -12.96 9.18 -28.24
C PRO A 174 -11.46 9.20 -28.56
N LEU A 175 -11.10 9.05 -29.84
CA LEU A 175 -9.71 9.21 -30.28
C LEU A 175 -9.26 10.64 -29.93
N PRO A 176 -8.17 10.84 -29.16
CA PRO A 176 -7.62 12.18 -28.92
C PRO A 176 -7.31 12.87 -30.24
N ASP A 177 -7.37 14.20 -30.27
CA ASP A 177 -6.79 14.91 -31.41
C ASP A 177 -5.26 14.81 -31.34
N LEU A 178 -4.67 14.41 -32.47
CA LEU A 178 -3.23 14.26 -32.64
C LEU A 178 -2.72 15.17 -33.77
N ALA A 179 -3.60 15.95 -34.41
CA ALA A 179 -3.18 16.94 -35.40
C ALA A 179 -2.24 17.98 -34.75
N GLN A 180 -1.27 18.45 -35.53
CA GLN A 180 -0.26 19.43 -35.09
C GLN A 180 0.69 18.93 -33.98
N LEU A 181 0.62 17.67 -33.56
CA LEU A 181 1.63 17.05 -32.69
C LEU A 181 2.80 16.49 -33.51
N GLN A 182 3.99 16.47 -32.89
CA GLN A 182 5.15 15.76 -33.41
C GLN A 182 4.87 14.24 -33.43
N GLU A 183 5.38 13.51 -34.43
CA GLU A 183 5.20 12.05 -34.56
C GLU A 183 5.56 11.26 -33.27
N ALA A 184 6.56 11.71 -32.51
CA ALA A 184 6.92 11.11 -31.22
C ALA A 184 5.83 11.32 -30.16
N ALA A 185 5.46 12.58 -29.86
CA ALA A 185 4.43 12.89 -28.87
C ALA A 185 3.07 12.28 -29.19
N ALA A 186 2.72 12.16 -30.49
CA ALA A 186 1.52 11.47 -30.93
C ALA A 186 1.53 9.95 -30.65
N ARG A 187 2.70 9.30 -30.68
CA ARG A 187 2.85 7.88 -30.30
C ARG A 187 2.71 7.70 -28.80
N ASP A 188 3.31 8.58 -28.00
CA ASP A 188 3.27 8.51 -26.55
C ASP A 188 1.82 8.71 -26.05
N LEU A 189 1.11 9.71 -26.57
CA LEU A 189 -0.30 9.96 -26.20
C LEU A 189 -1.25 8.84 -26.67
N LEU A 190 -0.95 8.16 -27.79
CA LEU A 190 -1.66 6.93 -28.19
C LEU A 190 -1.43 5.80 -27.18
N ALA A 191 -0.19 5.62 -26.70
CA ALA A 191 0.14 4.59 -25.73
C ALA A 191 -0.51 4.84 -24.36
N GLU A 192 -0.48 6.08 -23.86
CA GLU A 192 -1.19 6.50 -22.64
C GLU A 192 -2.71 6.27 -22.74
N SER A 193 -3.28 6.51 -23.93
CA SER A 193 -4.71 6.25 -24.22
C SER A 193 -5.05 4.75 -24.27
N GLY A 194 -4.05 3.86 -24.29
CA GLY A 194 -4.25 2.43 -24.49
C GLY A 194 -4.63 2.06 -25.93
N LEU A 195 -4.20 2.86 -26.91
CA LEU A 195 -4.35 2.63 -28.34
C LEU A 195 -3.04 2.14 -28.96
N ARG A 196 -3.10 1.54 -30.15
CA ARG A 196 -1.92 1.03 -30.87
C ARG A 196 -1.63 1.85 -32.11
N LEU A 197 -0.35 2.01 -32.45
CA LEU A 197 0.04 2.55 -33.76
C LEU A 197 -0.23 1.48 -34.83
N GLY A 198 -1.06 1.79 -35.81
CA GLY A 198 -1.33 0.93 -36.98
C GLY A 198 -0.37 1.14 -38.14
N GLY A 199 0.32 2.28 -38.17
CA GLY A 199 1.27 2.67 -39.20
C GLY A 199 1.43 4.19 -39.29
N VAL A 200 2.36 4.64 -40.13
CA VAL A 200 2.55 6.05 -40.47
C VAL A 200 2.52 6.20 -41.99
N GLU A 201 1.56 6.98 -42.49
CA GLU A 201 1.48 7.39 -43.89
C GLU A 201 2.16 8.75 -44.06
N TYR A 202 3.30 8.80 -44.72
CA TYR A 202 3.97 10.06 -45.03
C TYR A 202 3.34 10.75 -46.24
N VAL A 203 2.89 11.99 -46.06
CA VAL A 203 2.20 12.81 -47.07
C VAL A 203 3.09 14.01 -47.43
N SER A 204 3.43 14.13 -48.71
CA SER A 204 4.25 15.24 -49.22
C SER A 204 3.46 16.54 -49.21
N THR A 205 3.89 17.54 -48.43
CA THR A 205 3.24 18.86 -48.33
C THR A 205 4.26 19.98 -48.20
N GLN A 206 3.92 21.18 -48.70
CA GLN A 206 4.72 22.40 -48.51
C GLN A 206 4.12 23.32 -47.42
N ASN A 207 2.89 23.06 -46.97
CA ASN A 207 2.13 23.92 -46.07
C ASN A 207 2.17 23.45 -44.61
N THR A 208 3.00 22.46 -44.28
CA THR A 208 3.11 21.90 -42.92
C THR A 208 4.56 21.45 -42.67
N PRO A 209 5.19 21.84 -41.54
CA PRO A 209 6.50 21.34 -41.15
C PRO A 209 6.61 19.81 -41.14
N GLU A 210 7.76 19.29 -41.57
CA GLU A 210 8.04 17.86 -41.59
C GLU A 210 8.04 17.25 -40.18
N GLY A 211 7.48 16.04 -40.05
CA GLY A 211 7.41 15.31 -38.78
C GLY A 211 6.21 15.66 -37.89
N MET A 212 5.35 16.60 -38.30
CA MET A 212 4.04 16.82 -37.66
C MET A 212 2.95 15.93 -38.25
N VAL A 213 2.06 15.43 -37.38
CA VAL A 213 0.84 14.73 -37.76
C VAL A 213 -0.16 15.71 -38.35
N MET A 214 -0.57 15.47 -39.60
CA MET A 214 -1.60 16.23 -40.31
C MET A 214 -3.00 15.71 -40.02
N SER A 215 -3.17 14.39 -39.91
CA SER A 215 -4.47 13.76 -39.66
C SER A 215 -4.30 12.33 -39.12
N THR A 216 -5.42 11.73 -38.71
CA THR A 216 -5.49 10.36 -38.22
C THR A 216 -6.56 9.55 -38.97
N LYS A 217 -6.33 8.24 -39.09
CA LYS A 217 -7.36 7.26 -39.51
C LYS A 217 -7.56 6.22 -38.40
N PRO A 218 -8.77 6.09 -37.80
CA PRO A 218 -9.94 6.97 -37.96
C PRO A 218 -9.67 8.41 -37.50
N LYS A 219 -10.57 9.35 -37.82
CA LYS A 219 -10.41 10.77 -37.46
C LYS A 219 -10.45 11.00 -35.95
N ALA A 220 -9.79 12.07 -35.48
CA ALA A 220 -9.94 12.60 -34.12
C ALA A 220 -11.43 12.69 -33.70
N GLY A 221 -11.72 12.42 -32.43
CA GLY A 221 -13.07 12.33 -31.87
C GLY A 221 -13.84 11.05 -32.21
N THR A 222 -13.39 10.22 -33.15
CA THR A 222 -14.06 8.93 -33.45
C THR A 222 -14.03 8.01 -32.22
N PRO A 223 -15.15 7.40 -31.79
CA PRO A 223 -15.19 6.51 -30.64
C PRO A 223 -14.55 5.14 -30.97
N ILE A 224 -13.34 4.90 -30.46
CA ILE A 224 -12.47 3.75 -30.75
C ILE A 224 -12.28 2.90 -29.48
N LYS A 225 -12.29 1.57 -29.62
CA LYS A 225 -12.02 0.66 -28.48
C LYS A 225 -10.55 0.64 -28.09
N LYS A 226 -10.25 0.56 -26.79
CA LYS A 226 -8.88 0.32 -26.29
C LYS A 226 -8.28 -0.93 -26.97
N GLY A 227 -7.01 -0.84 -27.36
CA GLY A 227 -6.28 -1.86 -28.12
C GLY A 227 -6.39 -1.77 -29.64
N ASN A 228 -7.33 -1.00 -30.21
CA ASN A 228 -7.40 -0.79 -31.66
C ASN A 228 -6.20 0.00 -32.20
N THR A 229 -5.93 -0.18 -33.49
CA THR A 229 -4.89 0.53 -34.24
C THR A 229 -5.37 1.86 -34.81
N VAL A 230 -4.48 2.86 -34.79
CA VAL A 230 -4.65 4.19 -35.40
C VAL A 230 -3.50 4.45 -36.36
N ILE A 231 -3.80 4.87 -37.59
CA ILE A 231 -2.78 5.26 -38.57
C ILE A 231 -2.58 6.78 -38.48
N LEU A 232 -1.34 7.22 -38.30
CA LEU A 232 -0.96 8.63 -38.36
C LEU A 232 -0.68 9.02 -39.82
N GLN A 233 -1.17 10.18 -40.27
CA GLN A 233 -0.69 10.82 -41.49
C GLN A 233 0.29 11.92 -41.10
N VAL A 234 1.56 11.82 -41.53
CA VAL A 234 2.63 12.74 -41.13
C VAL A 234 3.14 13.53 -42.34
N ALA A 235 3.33 14.83 -42.17
CA ALA A 235 3.90 15.71 -43.18
C ALA A 235 5.38 15.34 -43.46
N THR A 236 5.74 15.23 -44.74
CA THR A 236 7.12 15.19 -45.21
C THR A 236 7.35 16.19 -46.34
N ASN A 237 8.60 16.63 -46.51
CA ASN A 237 9.03 17.40 -47.68
C ASN A 237 9.50 16.51 -48.85
N ARG A 238 9.63 15.20 -48.64
CA ARG A 238 10.15 14.26 -49.64
C ARG A 238 9.14 14.05 -50.76
N ARG A 239 9.49 14.52 -51.95
CA ARG A 239 8.79 14.20 -53.21
C ARG A 239 8.70 12.68 -53.36
N ARG A 240 7.48 12.14 -53.48
CA ARG A 240 7.26 10.75 -53.89
C ARG A 240 7.83 10.56 -55.31
N GLU A 241 8.76 9.64 -55.47
CA GLU A 241 9.08 9.07 -56.77
C GLU A 241 7.98 8.05 -57.12
N GLU A 242 7.25 8.30 -58.21
CA GLU A 242 6.19 7.41 -58.67
C GLU A 242 6.77 6.31 -59.57
N PRO A 243 6.36 5.04 -59.42
CA PRO A 243 6.70 3.98 -60.37
C PRO A 243 6.17 4.35 -61.75
N LYS A 244 7.10 4.60 -62.69
CA LYS A 244 6.79 5.03 -64.06
C LYS A 244 5.97 3.97 -64.79
N ALA A 245 4.67 4.22 -64.96
CA ALA A 245 3.76 3.30 -65.64
C ALA A 245 4.22 3.03 -67.09
N GLU A 246 4.51 1.77 -67.40
CA GLU A 246 4.99 1.34 -68.71
C GLU A 246 3.82 1.15 -69.68
N LYS A 247 3.72 2.02 -70.70
CA LYS A 247 2.67 1.95 -71.71
C LYS A 247 2.95 0.82 -72.70
N LYS A 248 2.00 -0.11 -72.86
CA LYS A 248 1.78 -0.85 -74.10
C LYS A 248 0.42 -0.48 -74.69
N ALA A 249 0.33 -0.50 -76.02
CA ALA A 249 -0.81 0.02 -76.76
C ALA A 249 -1.37 -1.03 -77.74
N SER A 250 -2.69 -1.06 -77.82
CA SER A 250 -3.57 -1.49 -78.93
C SER A 250 -4.98 -1.06 -78.45
N GLU A 251 -5.79 -0.24 -79.12
CA GLU A 251 -6.25 -0.31 -80.51
C GLU A 251 -7.02 -1.64 -80.71
N ASN A 252 -8.34 -1.68 -80.92
CA ASN A 252 -9.18 -0.81 -81.76
C ASN A 252 -10.69 -0.81 -81.30
N ALA A 253 -11.59 -0.24 -82.13
CA ALA A 253 -13.06 -0.44 -82.21
C ALA A 253 -14.00 0.29 -81.21
N GLU A 254 -14.36 1.52 -81.58
CA GLU A 254 -15.72 1.94 -81.99
C GLU A 254 -17.00 1.53 -81.22
N GLU A 255 -17.67 2.58 -80.70
CA GLU A 255 -19.09 2.94 -80.99
C GLU A 255 -20.28 2.22 -80.30
N SER A 256 -21.47 2.79 -80.49
CA SER A 256 -22.83 2.39 -80.06
C SER A 256 -23.22 2.52 -78.57
N SER A 257 -23.57 3.75 -78.19
CA SER A 257 -24.93 4.15 -77.74
C SER A 257 -25.91 3.07 -77.23
N GLY A 258 -26.62 3.37 -76.12
CA GLY A 258 -28.05 3.02 -76.05
C GLY A 258 -28.70 2.74 -74.67
N ALA A 259 -29.89 3.33 -74.50
CA ALA A 259 -31.03 2.84 -73.71
C ALA A 259 -30.90 2.58 -72.18
N VAL A 260 -31.49 3.51 -71.41
CA VAL A 260 -32.09 3.24 -70.10
C VAL A 260 -33.29 2.28 -70.25
N VAL A 261 -33.45 1.34 -69.32
CA VAL A 261 -34.76 0.78 -68.94
C VAL A 261 -34.86 0.70 -67.42
N VAL A 262 -36.03 1.06 -66.88
CA VAL A 262 -36.42 0.87 -65.47
C VAL A 262 -37.65 -0.02 -65.46
N GLU A 263 -37.70 -1.02 -64.58
CA GLU A 263 -38.95 -1.71 -64.26
C GLU A 263 -39.03 -2.05 -62.76
N GLN A 264 -40.24 -1.95 -62.21
CA GLN A 264 -40.58 -2.32 -60.83
C GLN A 264 -41.51 -3.55 -60.88
N GLY A 265 -41.31 -4.56 -60.02
CA GLY A 265 -42.14 -5.77 -60.08
C GLY A 265 -42.16 -6.65 -58.83
N ALA A 266 -43.21 -6.47 -58.01
CA ALA A 266 -43.84 -7.45 -57.11
C ALA A 266 -43.00 -8.28 -56.09
N SER A 267 -43.37 -8.11 -54.80
CA SER A 267 -42.97 -8.98 -53.69
C SER A 267 -43.64 -10.37 -53.71
N THR A 268 -43.07 -11.36 -53.01
CA THR A 268 -43.85 -12.39 -52.29
C THR A 268 -43.06 -12.96 -51.10
N ILE A 269 -43.79 -13.34 -50.04
CA ILE A 269 -43.28 -13.75 -48.71
C ILE A 269 -42.81 -15.21 -48.70
N ARG A 270 -41.73 -15.51 -47.97
CA ARG A 270 -41.65 -16.71 -47.11
C ARG A 270 -40.62 -16.59 -45.97
N GLN A 271 -40.81 -17.43 -44.95
CA GLN A 271 -40.20 -17.36 -43.61
C GLN A 271 -39.66 -18.76 -43.24
N VAL A 272 -38.94 -18.83 -42.11
CA VAL A 272 -38.48 -20.04 -41.40
C VAL A 272 -37.24 -20.74 -42.02
N GLY A 273 -36.26 -21.07 -41.16
CA GLY A 273 -35.10 -21.95 -41.46
C GLY A 273 -35.28 -23.33 -40.79
N PRO A 274 -34.23 -24.03 -40.30
CA PRO A 274 -32.79 -23.75 -40.33
C PRO A 274 -32.01 -24.76 -41.20
N ALA A 275 -30.72 -24.98 -40.93
CA ALA A 275 -29.79 -25.77 -41.76
C ALA A 275 -29.72 -27.28 -41.44
N GLY A 276 -29.20 -28.07 -42.40
CA GLY A 276 -28.93 -29.51 -42.32
C GLY A 276 -29.71 -30.34 -43.36
N PRO A 277 -29.42 -31.64 -43.59
CA PRO A 277 -28.29 -32.48 -43.12
C PRO A 277 -26.97 -32.19 -43.90
N VAL A 278 -25.99 -33.07 -44.23
CA VAL A 278 -25.88 -34.56 -44.28
C VAL A 278 -24.53 -35.06 -43.71
N GLN A 279 -23.88 -36.09 -44.29
CA GLN A 279 -22.85 -36.94 -43.64
C GLN A 279 -21.80 -37.53 -44.59
N THR A 280 -20.60 -37.82 -44.05
CA THR A 280 -19.63 -38.90 -44.39
C THR A 280 -18.44 -38.82 -43.41
N VAL A 281 -17.56 -39.81 -43.20
CA VAL A 281 -17.49 -41.20 -43.73
C VAL A 281 -17.79 -42.20 -42.59
N LEU A 282 -16.81 -43.00 -42.11
CA LEU A 282 -16.98 -44.14 -41.18
C LEU A 282 -15.74 -44.37 -40.28
N THR A 283 -15.97 -45.01 -39.14
CA THR A 283 -15.01 -45.67 -38.20
C THR A 283 -14.72 -47.12 -38.69
N PRO A 284 -14.12 -48.13 -37.97
CA PRO A 284 -13.80 -48.23 -36.52
C PRO A 284 -12.56 -49.06 -36.05
N ARG A 285 -12.27 -49.00 -34.74
CA ARG A 285 -12.09 -50.11 -33.74
C ARG A 285 -11.34 -49.59 -32.47
N GLN A 286 -11.86 -49.73 -31.25
CA GLN A 286 -11.89 -50.91 -30.32
C GLN A 286 -10.47 -51.28 -29.80
N GLN A 287 -10.21 -51.59 -28.52
CA GLN A 287 -11.06 -51.78 -27.31
C GLN A 287 -10.19 -51.47 -26.02
N GLU A 288 -10.67 -50.92 -24.88
CA GLU A 288 -11.34 -51.58 -23.70
C GLU A 288 -10.47 -52.68 -23.02
N ALA A 289 -10.44 -52.97 -21.72
CA ALA A 289 -11.19 -52.61 -20.48
C ALA A 289 -10.18 -52.62 -19.29
N ALA A 290 -10.27 -51.90 -18.15
CA ALA A 290 -11.32 -51.69 -17.14
C ALA A 290 -11.53 -52.83 -16.12
N ALA A 291 -10.96 -52.67 -14.91
CA ALA A 291 -11.30 -53.34 -13.64
C ALA A 291 -10.61 -52.60 -12.47
N ALA A 292 -10.99 -52.64 -11.19
CA ALA A 292 -12.27 -52.70 -10.47
C ALA A 292 -11.95 -53.05 -8.99
N THR A 293 -12.13 -52.09 -8.08
CA THR A 293 -12.42 -52.22 -6.62
C THR A 293 -11.69 -53.28 -5.75
N GLY A 294 -11.04 -52.81 -4.66
CA GLY A 294 -10.69 -53.63 -3.50
C GLY A 294 -10.32 -52.81 -2.26
N LEU A 295 -10.82 -53.19 -1.07
CA LEU A 295 -10.43 -52.61 0.24
C LEU A 295 -9.62 -53.64 1.05
N ALA A 296 -8.62 -53.20 1.84
CA ALA A 296 -8.31 -53.73 3.20
C ALA A 296 -7.05 -53.11 3.83
N THR A 297 -7.00 -53.13 5.17
CA THR A 297 -5.86 -52.87 6.09
C THR A 297 -6.08 -53.69 7.39
N PRO A 298 -5.18 -53.68 8.42
CA PRO A 298 -3.81 -53.16 8.41
C PRO A 298 -2.55 -54.06 8.66
N PRO A 299 -2.46 -55.04 9.59
CA PRO A 299 -1.52 -54.79 10.72
C PRO A 299 -0.47 -55.89 11.03
N THR A 300 0.63 -55.47 11.68
CA THR A 300 1.21 -56.01 12.96
C THR A 300 2.76 -56.01 12.98
N ALA A 301 3.33 -55.81 14.18
CA ALA A 301 4.70 -56.04 14.65
C ALA A 301 5.79 -54.96 14.44
N VAL A 302 6.78 -54.75 15.34
CA VAL A 302 6.78 -54.57 16.83
C VAL A 302 8.21 -54.24 17.31
N SER A 303 8.37 -53.29 18.26
CA SER A 303 9.61 -52.94 19.00
C SER A 303 10.83 -52.47 18.19
N GLY A 304 11.84 -51.78 18.75
CA GLY A 304 12.04 -51.27 20.13
C GLY A 304 13.11 -50.14 20.17
N PRO A 305 13.47 -49.59 21.35
CA PRO A 305 14.30 -48.39 21.47
C PRO A 305 15.77 -48.66 21.88
N GLU A 306 16.73 -47.87 21.36
CA GLU A 306 18.11 -47.82 21.88
C GLU A 306 18.74 -46.41 21.70
N ASN A 307 19.88 -46.13 22.35
CA ASN A 307 20.36 -44.77 22.63
C ASN A 307 21.91 -44.68 22.70
N GLN A 308 22.48 -43.56 22.22
CA GLN A 308 23.92 -43.16 22.27
C GLN A 308 24.89 -43.92 21.31
N PRO A 309 26.11 -43.39 21.04
CA PRO A 309 26.40 -42.02 20.58
C PRO A 309 27.47 -41.89 19.46
N ALA A 310 27.50 -40.73 18.78
CA ALA A 310 28.61 -40.18 17.95
C ALA A 310 28.97 -40.94 16.63
N PRO A 311 29.76 -40.35 15.70
CA PRO A 311 30.34 -39.00 15.64
C PRO A 311 29.86 -38.13 14.45
N SER A 312 30.41 -36.91 14.36
CA SER A 312 30.07 -35.84 13.41
C SER A 312 30.05 -36.22 11.92
N GLN A 313 29.03 -35.75 11.18
CA GLN A 313 29.09 -35.54 9.73
C GLN A 313 28.58 -34.15 9.34
N VAL A 314 28.95 -33.70 8.13
CA VAL A 314 28.97 -32.29 7.71
C VAL A 314 27.58 -31.68 7.59
N LYS A 315 27.43 -30.47 8.14
CA LYS A 315 26.23 -29.63 8.15
C LYS A 315 25.86 -29.12 6.75
N PRO A 316 24.73 -29.53 6.14
CA PRO A 316 24.13 -28.78 5.03
C PRO A 316 23.68 -27.41 5.54
N GLY A 317 23.75 -26.38 4.69
CA GLY A 317 23.45 -25.01 5.09
C GLY A 317 22.03 -24.87 5.65
N ALA A 318 21.92 -24.51 6.93
CA ALA A 318 20.63 -24.20 7.54
C ALA A 318 20.02 -22.98 6.84
N ALA A 319 18.90 -23.20 6.15
CA ALA A 319 18.07 -22.08 5.69
C ALA A 319 17.58 -21.29 6.92
N ALA A 320 17.54 -19.96 6.80
CA ALA A 320 16.93 -19.12 7.83
C ALA A 320 15.42 -19.39 7.83
N THR A 321 14.95 -20.17 8.81
CA THR A 321 13.53 -20.47 9.02
C THR A 321 12.95 -19.45 10.01
N GLY A 322 12.14 -18.53 9.50
CA GLY A 322 11.35 -17.61 10.31
C GLY A 322 10.01 -18.21 10.72
N THR A 323 9.26 -17.52 11.59
CA THR A 323 7.89 -17.89 11.97
C THR A 323 6.93 -16.73 11.75
N ALA A 324 6.00 -16.88 10.82
CA ALA A 324 4.95 -15.92 10.55
C ALA A 324 3.86 -16.05 11.63
N LYS A 325 3.57 -14.95 12.34
CA LYS A 325 2.62 -14.91 13.47
C LYS A 325 1.30 -14.27 13.05
N ILE A 326 0.51 -15.07 12.34
CA ILE A 326 -0.71 -14.65 11.65
C ILE A 326 -1.79 -14.37 12.69
N ARG A 327 -2.20 -13.11 12.83
CA ARG A 327 -3.22 -12.66 13.79
C ARG A 327 -4.34 -11.93 13.05
N TYR A 328 -5.52 -12.53 13.04
CA TYR A 328 -6.68 -12.01 12.31
C TYR A 328 -7.93 -12.04 13.18
N GLN A 329 -8.66 -10.93 13.22
CA GLN A 329 -9.98 -10.84 13.84
C GLN A 329 -11.04 -10.85 12.73
N VAL A 330 -11.90 -11.85 12.73
CA VAL A 330 -13.01 -11.93 11.75
C VAL A 330 -13.99 -10.78 12.04
N PRO A 331 -14.36 -9.96 11.03
CA PRO A 331 -15.38 -8.91 11.19
C PRO A 331 -16.72 -9.45 11.74
N PRO A 332 -17.64 -8.60 12.23
CA PRO A 332 -19.00 -9.05 12.51
C PRO A 332 -19.69 -9.51 11.21
N LEU A 333 -20.06 -10.79 11.13
CA LEU A 333 -20.68 -11.43 9.98
C LEU A 333 -22.09 -11.92 10.31
N SER A 334 -23.07 -11.58 9.47
CA SER A 334 -24.46 -12.02 9.61
C SER A 334 -24.70 -13.50 9.22
N LYS A 335 -23.72 -14.14 8.60
CA LYS A 335 -23.68 -15.56 8.22
C LYS A 335 -22.24 -16.06 8.31
N PRO A 336 -21.97 -17.36 8.57
CA PRO A 336 -20.63 -17.91 8.44
C PRO A 336 -20.07 -17.71 7.03
N LEU A 337 -18.77 -17.47 6.92
CA LEU A 337 -18.05 -17.39 5.64
C LEU A 337 -16.78 -18.24 5.69
N SER A 338 -16.39 -18.79 4.55
CA SER A 338 -15.18 -19.59 4.40
C SER A 338 -13.94 -18.70 4.45
N LEU A 339 -13.12 -18.85 5.50
CA LEU A 339 -11.81 -18.21 5.63
C LEU A 339 -10.74 -19.14 5.06
N LYS A 340 -9.93 -18.63 4.14
CA LYS A 340 -8.76 -19.31 3.58
C LYS A 340 -7.52 -18.46 3.84
N ILE A 341 -6.52 -19.04 4.50
CA ILE A 341 -5.23 -18.42 4.75
C ILE A 341 -4.20 -19.19 3.93
N GLU A 342 -3.60 -18.52 2.96
CA GLU A 342 -2.53 -19.06 2.13
C GLU A 342 -1.20 -18.43 2.51
N MET A 343 -0.11 -19.17 2.34
CA MET A 343 1.25 -18.67 2.50
C MET A 343 2.07 -19.08 1.28
N VAL A 344 2.73 -18.12 0.65
CA VAL A 344 3.69 -18.34 -0.44
C VAL A 344 5.08 -18.13 0.13
N ASP A 345 5.90 -19.17 0.16
CA ASP A 345 7.30 -19.10 0.58
C ASP A 345 8.26 -19.60 -0.53
N THR A 346 9.55 -19.67 -0.24
CA THR A 346 10.57 -20.12 -1.20
C THR A 346 10.49 -21.61 -1.60
N ALA A 347 9.62 -22.40 -0.98
CA ALA A 347 9.29 -23.77 -1.38
C ALA A 347 7.93 -23.89 -2.11
N GLY A 348 7.04 -22.91 -1.98
CA GLY A 348 5.83 -22.77 -2.82
C GLY A 348 4.62 -22.17 -2.11
N THR A 349 3.45 -22.28 -2.74
CA THR A 349 2.16 -21.88 -2.18
C THR A 349 1.55 -23.02 -1.37
N ARG A 350 1.20 -22.77 -0.11
CA ARG A 350 0.53 -23.72 0.78
C ARG A 350 -0.63 -23.08 1.55
N ALA A 351 -1.76 -23.78 1.68
CA ALA A 351 -2.86 -23.34 2.53
C ALA A 351 -2.53 -23.65 4.00
N ILE A 352 -2.52 -22.63 4.85
CA ILE A 352 -2.29 -22.72 6.30
C ILE A 352 -3.60 -23.01 7.05
N LEU A 353 -4.71 -22.44 6.57
CA LEU A 353 -6.05 -22.68 7.12
C LEU A 353 -7.09 -22.61 6.00
N SER A 354 -8.10 -23.46 6.05
CA SER A 354 -9.29 -23.37 5.18
C SER A 354 -10.50 -23.92 5.94
N ARG A 355 -11.36 -23.04 6.48
CA ARG A 355 -12.58 -23.43 7.21
C ARG A 355 -13.62 -22.30 7.22
N ASP A 356 -14.88 -22.63 7.46
CA ASP A 356 -15.89 -21.62 7.80
C ASP A 356 -15.66 -21.04 9.20
N VAL A 357 -15.83 -19.73 9.33
CA VAL A 357 -15.63 -18.97 10.58
C VAL A 357 -16.85 -18.12 10.90
N LYS A 358 -17.02 -17.78 12.18
CA LYS A 358 -18.11 -16.94 12.66
C LYS A 358 -17.64 -15.49 12.83
N GLY A 359 -18.60 -14.56 12.78
CA GLY A 359 -18.29 -13.14 13.00
C GLY A 359 -17.74 -12.88 14.41
N GLY A 360 -16.69 -12.07 14.50
CA GLY A 360 -16.01 -11.75 15.77
C GLY A 360 -15.03 -12.81 16.28
N GLU A 361 -14.84 -13.92 15.55
CA GLU A 361 -13.87 -14.97 15.90
C GLU A 361 -12.42 -14.45 15.80
N TYR A 362 -11.58 -14.71 16.81
CA TYR A 362 -10.17 -14.32 16.81
C TYR A 362 -9.28 -15.51 16.46
N ILE A 363 -8.35 -15.31 15.53
CA ILE A 363 -7.56 -16.37 14.90
C ILE A 363 -6.08 -16.02 15.02
N SER A 364 -5.31 -16.92 15.63
CA SER A 364 -3.87 -16.81 15.82
C SER A 364 -3.20 -18.10 15.37
N LEU A 365 -2.31 -18.04 14.37
CA LEU A 365 -1.53 -19.19 13.88
C LEU A 365 -0.06 -18.80 13.73
N ASP A 366 0.85 -19.65 14.19
CA ASP A 366 2.28 -19.53 13.97
C ASP A 366 2.70 -20.51 12.86
N SER A 367 3.28 -20.02 11.76
CA SER A 367 3.62 -20.80 10.54
C SER A 367 5.10 -20.64 10.17
N PRO A 368 5.91 -21.72 10.10
CA PRO A 368 7.33 -21.63 9.78
C PRO A 368 7.56 -21.43 8.27
N PHE A 369 8.44 -20.50 7.89
CA PHE A 369 8.76 -20.18 6.50
C PHE A 369 10.27 -20.05 6.27
N ASN A 370 10.73 -20.21 5.02
CA ASN A 370 12.15 -20.11 4.67
C ASN A 370 12.48 -18.82 3.89
N ARG A 371 13.40 -18.01 4.42
CA ARG A 371 13.85 -16.69 3.92
C ARG A 371 12.78 -15.60 3.83
N GLU A 372 11.81 -15.72 2.93
CA GLU A 372 10.67 -14.78 2.83
C GLU A 372 9.38 -15.57 2.71
N ALA A 373 8.28 -15.00 3.21
CA ALA A 373 6.94 -15.50 2.97
C ALA A 373 5.94 -14.37 2.78
N VAL A 374 4.91 -14.62 1.98
CA VAL A 374 3.74 -13.75 1.84
C VAL A 374 2.52 -14.53 2.31
N VAL A 375 1.93 -14.12 3.43
CA VAL A 375 0.66 -14.65 3.93
C VAL A 375 -0.47 -13.84 3.33
N THR A 376 -1.47 -14.50 2.74
CA THR A 376 -2.67 -13.87 2.18
C THR A 376 -3.92 -14.46 2.82
N ILE A 377 -4.85 -13.60 3.23
CA ILE A 377 -6.11 -13.99 3.87
C ILE A 377 -7.28 -13.64 2.94
N TYR A 378 -8.09 -14.65 2.67
CA TYR A 378 -9.35 -14.56 1.93
C TYR A 378 -10.54 -14.90 2.84
N LEU A 379 -11.66 -14.19 2.70
CA LEU A 379 -12.89 -14.42 3.45
C LEU A 379 -14.10 -14.44 2.51
N GLY A 380 -14.85 -15.54 2.49
CA GLY A 380 -15.92 -15.75 1.52
C GLY A 380 -15.43 -15.91 0.07
N GLY A 381 -14.13 -16.10 -0.14
CA GLY A 381 -13.45 -16.10 -1.45
C GLY A 381 -12.82 -14.75 -1.82
N GLU A 382 -13.24 -13.65 -1.21
CA GLU A 382 -12.68 -12.31 -1.45
C GLU A 382 -11.34 -12.11 -0.74
N PHE A 383 -10.43 -11.36 -1.37
CA PHE A 383 -9.18 -10.93 -0.73
C PHE A 383 -9.47 -9.91 0.39
N VAL A 384 -8.87 -10.11 1.57
CA VAL A 384 -9.02 -9.19 2.70
C VAL A 384 -7.71 -8.53 3.09
N TRP A 385 -6.62 -9.29 3.18
CA TRP A 385 -5.37 -8.82 3.76
C TRP A 385 -4.17 -9.65 3.30
N GLN A 386 -2.99 -9.03 3.28
CA GLN A 386 -1.73 -9.69 2.96
C GLN A 386 -0.58 -9.07 3.77
N GLU A 387 0.33 -9.90 4.26
CA GLU A 387 1.53 -9.49 4.99
C GLU A 387 2.76 -10.25 4.49
N ARG A 388 3.91 -9.57 4.41
CA ARG A 388 5.19 -10.17 4.02
C ARG A 388 6.12 -10.29 5.22
N TYR A 389 6.60 -11.50 5.45
CA TYR A 389 7.62 -11.84 6.42
C TYR A 389 8.98 -12.03 5.72
N LYS A 390 10.06 -11.74 6.46
CA LYS A 390 11.47 -11.75 6.06
C LYS A 390 12.34 -12.26 7.22
#